data_AF-A0A947VCJ6-F1
#
_entry.id   AF-A0A947VCJ6-F1
#
_cell.length_a   1.000
_cell.length_b   1.000
_cell.length_c   1.000
_cell.angle_alpha   90.00
_cell.angle_beta   90.00
_cell.angle_gamma   90.00
#
_symmetry.space_group_name_H-M   'P 1'
#
loop_
_entity.id
_entity.type
_entity.pdbx_description
1 polymer ?
#
loop_
_entity_poly.entity_id
_entity_poly.type
_entity_poly.pdbx_seq_one_letter_code
_entity_poly.pdbx_strand_id
1 'polypeptide(L)'
;MTQQQALEIMKLGRNIYLTGAAGSGKTFLLNQYIKFLKNKEIAVGITASTGVAATHMNGTTIHSWSGMGVKDSISDKDLLKLLKKYYLKHIFRTKVLIIDEISMLHPHQLDLVDKICKVFRQNSKPFGGMQIILCGDFFQLPPVNRDNSEIKFVDQSAIWNNMDMKICYLDEQHRQKDDKITQILNDIRTNKTGEHTLQDLRQRYNKQITG
;
A
#
# COMPACT_ATOMS: atom_id res chain seq x y z
N MET A 1 7.49 14.49 -7.67
CA MET A 1 8.63 13.63 -8.11
C MET A 1 8.20 12.81 -9.32
N THR A 2 9.13 12.51 -10.24
CA THR A 2 8.83 11.64 -11.40
C THR A 2 8.88 10.15 -11.02
N GLN A 3 8.25 9.28 -11.81
CA GLN A 3 8.30 7.83 -11.59
C GLN A 3 9.74 7.28 -11.66
N GLN A 4 10.56 7.81 -12.56
CA GLN A 4 11.96 7.39 -12.70
C GLN A 4 12.78 7.71 -11.45
N GLN A 5 12.61 8.91 -10.88
CA GLN A 5 13.29 9.29 -9.63
C GLN A 5 12.91 8.36 -8.48
N ALA A 6 11.62 8.08 -8.32
CA ALA A 6 11.14 7.16 -7.30
C ALA A 6 11.70 5.73 -7.51
N LEU A 7 11.76 5.25 -8.75
CA LEU A 7 12.33 3.95 -9.10
C LEU A 7 13.81 3.84 -8.69
N GLU A 8 14.61 4.88 -8.94
CA GLU A 8 16.03 4.88 -8.56
C GLU A 8 16.19 4.85 -7.03
N ILE A 9 15.37 5.59 -6.28
CA ILE A 9 15.39 5.53 -4.81
C ILE A 9 15.02 4.12 -4.32
N MET A 10 14.07 3.43 -4.97
CA MET A 10 13.73 2.04 -4.64
C MET A 10 14.92 1.12 -4.86
N LYS A 11 15.62 1.25 -6.00
CA LYS A 11 16.80 0.44 -6.33
C LYS A 11 17.97 0.64 -5.37
N LEU A 12 18.07 1.80 -4.72
CA LEU A 12 19.06 2.07 -3.67
C LEU A 12 18.76 1.34 -2.35
N GLY A 13 17.66 0.59 -2.25
CA GLY A 13 17.31 -0.19 -1.07
C GLY A 13 16.66 0.62 0.05
N ARG A 14 16.24 1.87 -0.23
CA ARG A 14 15.53 2.71 0.74
C ARG A 14 14.12 2.20 0.99
N ASN A 15 13.63 2.37 2.22
CA ASN A 15 12.22 2.18 2.53
C ASN A 15 11.45 3.38 1.98
N ILE A 16 10.34 3.13 1.31
CA ILE A 16 9.59 4.18 0.62
C ILE A 16 8.11 4.09 0.95
N TYR A 17 7.51 5.26 1.18
CA TYR A 17 6.07 5.45 1.01
C TYR A 17 5.80 6.14 -0.32
N LEU A 18 5.31 5.39 -1.30
CA LEU A 18 4.93 5.86 -2.61
C LEU A 18 3.47 6.33 -2.58
N THR A 19 3.27 7.61 -2.81
CA THR A 19 1.94 8.22 -2.81
C THR A 19 1.77 9.18 -3.99
N GLY A 20 0.58 9.74 -4.15
CA GLY A 20 0.20 10.59 -5.26
C GLY A 20 -1.25 10.35 -5.62
N ALA A 21 -1.82 11.25 -6.43
CA ALA A 21 -3.24 11.19 -6.74
C ALA A 21 -3.66 9.93 -7.52
N ALA A 22 -4.96 9.63 -7.53
CA ALA A 22 -5.50 8.54 -8.33
C ALA A 22 -5.13 8.77 -9.80
N GLY A 23 -4.56 7.75 -10.45
CA GLY A 23 -4.11 7.87 -11.84
C GLY A 23 -2.65 8.31 -12.04
N SER A 24 -1.87 8.54 -10.96
CA SER A 24 -0.47 8.95 -11.08
C SER A 24 0.53 7.85 -11.50
N GLY A 25 0.02 6.65 -11.79
CA GLY A 25 0.84 5.51 -12.22
C GLY A 25 1.62 4.80 -11.12
N LYS A 26 1.21 4.92 -9.85
CA LYS A 26 1.81 4.21 -8.71
C LYS A 26 1.96 2.70 -8.96
N THR A 27 0.87 2.01 -9.32
CA THR A 27 0.87 0.57 -9.61
C THR A 27 1.76 0.21 -10.81
N PHE A 28 1.84 1.08 -11.82
CA PHE A 28 2.73 0.89 -12.96
C PHE A 28 4.19 0.91 -12.52
N LEU A 29 4.58 1.90 -11.70
CA LEU A 29 5.92 1.98 -11.12
C LEU A 29 6.24 0.78 -10.23
N LEU A 30 5.31 0.33 -9.38
CA LEU A 30 5.50 -0.88 -8.58
C LEU A 30 5.77 -2.11 -9.46
N ASN A 31 5.02 -2.28 -10.55
CA ASN A 31 5.22 -3.39 -11.49
C ASN A 31 6.60 -3.33 -12.17
N GLN A 32 7.09 -2.13 -12.51
CA GLN A 32 8.46 -1.96 -13.01
C GLN A 32 9.50 -2.37 -11.97
N TYR A 33 9.32 -1.96 -10.71
CA TYR A 33 10.24 -2.33 -9.63
C TYR A 33 10.21 -3.84 -9.34
N ILE A 34 9.02 -4.46 -9.32
CA ILE A 34 8.85 -5.91 -9.18
C ILE A 34 9.58 -6.66 -10.31
N LYS A 35 9.44 -6.19 -11.55
CA LYS A 35 10.15 -6.78 -12.71
C LYS A 35 11.66 -6.68 -12.54
N PHE A 36 12.16 -5.53 -12.07
CA PHE A 36 13.58 -5.36 -11.75
C PHE A 36 14.05 -6.34 -10.68
N LEU A 37 13.32 -6.48 -9.56
CA LEU A 37 13.66 -7.41 -8.48
C LEU A 37 13.69 -8.85 -8.96
N LYS A 38 12.69 -9.28 -9.75
CA LYS A 38 12.64 -10.63 -10.34
C LYS A 38 13.82 -10.89 -11.27
N ASN A 39 14.18 -9.94 -12.13
CA ASN A 39 15.34 -10.06 -13.01
C ASN A 39 16.68 -10.15 -12.25
N LYS A 40 16.73 -9.64 -11.02
CA LYS A 40 17.88 -9.72 -10.12
C LYS A 40 17.78 -10.90 -9.13
N GLU A 41 16.78 -11.75 -9.28
CA GLU A 41 16.50 -12.89 -8.39
C GLU A 41 16.33 -12.48 -6.91
N ILE A 42 15.90 -11.25 -6.67
CA ILE A 42 15.65 -10.73 -5.32
C ILE A 42 14.25 -11.17 -4.90
N ALA A 43 14.17 -11.96 -3.82
CA ALA A 43 12.91 -12.44 -3.27
C ALA A 43 12.04 -11.27 -2.78
N VAL A 44 10.86 -11.12 -3.41
CA VAL A 44 9.89 -10.05 -3.11
C VAL A 44 8.57 -10.64 -2.62
N GLY A 45 8.03 -10.08 -1.54
CA GLY A 45 6.66 -10.28 -1.10
C GLY A 45 5.77 -9.21 -1.73
N ILE A 46 4.89 -9.61 -2.64
CA ILE A 46 3.95 -8.69 -3.31
C ILE A 46 2.60 -8.81 -2.60
N THR A 47 2.19 -7.73 -1.93
CA THR A 47 0.96 -7.73 -1.14
C THR A 47 0.11 -6.49 -1.36
N ALA A 48 -1.17 -6.59 -1.00
CA ALA A 48 -2.06 -5.44 -0.89
C ALA A 48 -3.01 -5.60 0.30
N SER A 49 -3.72 -4.53 0.66
CA SER A 49 -4.72 -4.55 1.75
C SER A 49 -5.99 -5.35 1.39
N THR A 50 -6.37 -5.41 0.11
CA THR A 50 -7.57 -6.13 -0.36
C THR A 50 -7.24 -7.23 -1.37
N GLY A 51 -8.12 -8.23 -1.49
CA GLY A 51 -7.95 -9.33 -2.44
C GLY A 51 -7.92 -8.88 -3.90
N VAL A 52 -8.81 -7.95 -4.28
CA VAL A 52 -8.89 -7.42 -5.66
C VAL A 52 -7.62 -6.65 -6.05
N ALA A 53 -7.09 -5.83 -5.13
CA ALA A 53 -5.83 -5.12 -5.35
C ALA A 53 -4.64 -6.09 -5.44
N ALA A 54 -4.60 -7.10 -4.56
CA ALA A 54 -3.55 -8.10 -4.57
C ALA A 54 -3.52 -8.89 -5.89
N THR A 55 -4.69 -9.30 -6.40
CA THR A 55 -4.80 -10.02 -7.68
C THR A 55 -4.29 -9.18 -8.86
N HIS A 56 -4.55 -7.87 -8.88
CA HIS A 56 -4.04 -6.98 -9.94
C HIS A 56 -2.51 -6.94 -10.03
N MET A 57 -1.81 -7.22 -8.93
CA MET A 57 -0.35 -7.27 -8.87
C MET A 57 0.21 -8.70 -8.91
N ASN A 58 -0.62 -9.72 -9.13
CA ASN A 58 -0.27 -11.13 -8.98
C ASN A 58 0.34 -11.45 -7.60
N GLY A 59 -0.18 -10.80 -6.56
CA GLY A 59 0.24 -10.93 -5.17
C GLY A 59 -0.80 -11.66 -4.31
N THR A 60 -0.72 -11.46 -3.01
CA THR A 60 -1.70 -11.95 -2.03
C THR A 60 -2.04 -10.85 -1.02
N THR A 61 -3.07 -11.03 -0.20
CA THR A 61 -3.36 -10.03 0.83
C THR A 61 -2.28 -10.04 1.91
N ILE A 62 -1.99 -8.88 2.50
CA ILE A 62 -1.01 -8.78 3.59
C ILE A 62 -1.39 -9.67 4.79
N HIS A 63 -2.69 -9.86 5.03
CA HIS A 63 -3.21 -10.77 6.05
C HIS A 63 -2.83 -12.23 5.79
N SER A 64 -2.94 -12.67 4.54
CA SER A 64 -2.60 -14.05 4.13
C SER A 64 -1.09 -14.27 4.08
N TRP A 65 -0.36 -13.28 3.56
CA TRP A 65 1.11 -13.30 3.46
C TRP A 65 1.76 -13.42 4.84
N SER A 66 1.35 -12.57 5.79
CA SER A 66 1.90 -12.56 7.16
C SER A 66 1.35 -13.70 8.03
N GLY A 67 0.18 -14.24 7.69
CA GLY A 67 -0.53 -15.20 8.52
C GLY A 67 -1.19 -14.60 9.77
N MET A 68 -1.30 -13.27 9.86
CA MET A 68 -1.96 -12.61 11.00
C MET A 68 -3.46 -12.92 11.11
N GLY A 69 -4.09 -13.30 9.99
CA GLY A 69 -5.54 -13.50 9.92
C GLY A 69 -6.30 -12.19 10.14
N VAL A 70 -7.44 -12.25 10.83
CA VAL A 70 -8.28 -11.09 11.16
C VAL A 70 -8.13 -10.68 12.63
N LYS A 71 -7.04 -11.06 13.29
CA LYS A 71 -6.82 -10.80 14.71
C LYS A 71 -6.29 -9.37 14.91
N ASP A 72 -6.84 -8.67 15.90
CA ASP A 72 -6.36 -7.34 16.29
C ASP A 72 -5.04 -7.39 17.09
N SER A 73 -4.74 -8.54 17.70
CA SER A 73 -3.48 -8.77 18.42
C SER A 73 -3.02 -10.23 18.35
N ILE A 74 -1.72 -10.44 18.51
CA ILE A 74 -1.08 -11.77 18.51
C ILE A 74 -0.19 -11.89 19.74
N SER A 75 -0.47 -12.91 20.57
CA SER A 75 0.36 -13.28 21.71
C SER A 75 1.66 -13.94 21.27
N ASP A 76 2.67 -14.01 22.14
CA ASP A 76 3.93 -14.68 21.80
C ASP A 76 3.72 -16.19 21.55
N LYS A 77 2.73 -16.80 22.21
CA LYS A 77 2.31 -18.19 21.93
C LYS A 77 1.75 -18.34 20.52
N ASP A 78 0.98 -17.37 20.03
CA ASP A 78 0.47 -17.37 18.67
C ASP A 78 1.60 -17.20 17.64
N LEU A 79 2.59 -16.32 17.91
CA LEU A 79 3.77 -16.17 17.06
C LEU A 79 4.55 -17.49 16.93
N LEU A 80 4.76 -18.20 18.04
CA LEU A 80 5.40 -19.52 18.02
C LEU A 80 4.58 -20.56 17.22
N LYS A 81 3.25 -20.46 17.23
CA LYS A 81 2.39 -21.29 16.35
C LYS A 81 2.57 -20.91 14.88
N LEU A 82 2.67 -19.63 14.55
CA LEU A 82 2.91 -19.17 13.18
C LEU A 82 4.23 -19.68 12.63
N LEU A 83 5.31 -19.67 13.43
CA LEU A 83 6.63 -20.19 13.03
C LEU A 83 6.60 -21.66 12.58
N LYS A 84 5.67 -22.46 13.11
CA LYS A 84 5.51 -23.87 12.73
C LYS A 84 4.83 -24.05 11.37
N LYS A 85 4.20 -23.02 10.81
CA LYS A 85 3.43 -23.10 9.57
C LYS A 85 4.36 -23.00 8.36
N TYR A 86 4.49 -24.10 7.62
CA TYR A 86 5.38 -24.19 6.46
C TYR A 86 5.11 -23.12 5.40
N TYR A 87 3.84 -22.82 5.12
CA TYR A 87 3.47 -21.84 4.09
C TYR A 87 3.96 -20.41 4.40
N LEU A 88 4.28 -20.09 5.66
CA LEU A 88 4.83 -18.80 6.07
C LEU A 88 6.37 -18.73 6.01
N LYS A 89 7.05 -19.83 5.66
CA LYS A 89 8.53 -19.84 5.56
C LYS A 89 9.07 -18.89 4.50
N HIS A 90 8.23 -18.43 3.57
CA HIS A 90 8.63 -17.43 2.59
C HIS A 90 9.09 -16.10 3.24
N ILE A 91 8.59 -15.75 4.43
CA ILE A 91 8.97 -14.51 5.15
C ILE A 91 10.48 -14.48 5.45
N PHE A 92 11.11 -15.64 5.72
CA PHE A 92 12.55 -15.72 6.00
C PHE A 92 13.42 -15.26 4.82
N ARG A 93 13.00 -15.61 3.60
CA ARG A 93 13.75 -15.34 2.37
C ARG A 93 13.43 -13.99 1.75
N THR A 94 12.25 -13.43 2.04
CA THR A 94 11.84 -12.13 1.51
C THR A 94 12.84 -11.05 1.87
N LYS A 95 13.31 -10.33 0.85
CA LYS A 95 14.23 -9.20 0.97
C LYS A 95 13.49 -7.87 0.87
N VAL A 96 12.43 -7.84 0.06
CA VAL A 96 11.59 -6.66 -0.18
C VAL A 96 10.13 -7.03 0.08
N LEU A 97 9.42 -6.26 0.89
CA LEU A 97 7.98 -6.37 1.09
C LEU A 97 7.29 -5.14 0.50
N ILE A 98 6.38 -5.39 -0.45
CA ILE A 98 5.55 -4.38 -1.09
C ILE A 98 4.13 -4.52 -0.54
N ILE A 99 3.54 -3.41 -0.09
CA ILE A 99 2.15 -3.34 0.39
C ILE A 99 1.43 -2.23 -0.37
N ASP A 100 0.58 -2.61 -1.32
CA ASP A 100 -0.29 -1.68 -2.05
C ASP A 100 -1.61 -1.43 -1.31
N GLU A 101 -2.25 -0.30 -1.62
CA GLU A 101 -3.45 0.20 -0.95
C GLU A 101 -3.29 0.28 0.58
N ILE A 102 -2.15 0.78 1.03
CA ILE A 102 -1.79 0.88 2.46
C ILE A 102 -2.76 1.77 3.27
N SER A 103 -3.49 2.66 2.60
CA SER A 103 -4.47 3.55 3.24
C SER A 103 -5.60 2.81 3.92
N MET A 104 -5.91 1.58 3.48
CA MET A 104 -6.97 0.76 4.06
C MET A 104 -6.50 -0.11 5.23
N LEU A 105 -5.21 -0.09 5.57
CA LEU A 105 -4.65 -0.87 6.66
C LEU A 105 -4.70 -0.09 7.97
N HIS A 106 -5.10 -0.74 9.06
CA HIS A 106 -5.06 -0.12 10.38
C HIS A 106 -3.62 -0.03 10.91
N PRO A 107 -3.26 0.99 11.72
CA PRO A 107 -1.91 1.12 12.26
C PRO A 107 -1.45 -0.10 13.07
N HIS A 108 -2.34 -0.67 13.90
CA HIS A 108 -2.01 -1.88 14.67
C HIS A 108 -1.69 -3.09 13.78
N GLN A 109 -2.29 -3.19 12.58
CA GLN A 109 -2.01 -4.27 11.65
C GLN A 109 -0.59 -4.14 11.08
N LEU A 110 -0.13 -2.91 10.81
CA LEU A 110 1.24 -2.68 10.35
C LEU A 110 2.26 -3.07 11.43
N ASP A 111 2.02 -2.68 12.69
CA ASP A 111 2.83 -3.08 13.84
C ASP A 111 2.84 -4.61 14.03
N LEU A 112 1.71 -5.26 13.76
CA LEU A 112 1.59 -6.71 13.84
C LEU A 112 2.42 -7.42 12.77
N VAL A 113 2.41 -6.94 11.51
CA VAL A 113 3.29 -7.46 10.45
C VAL A 113 4.75 -7.32 10.86
N ASP A 114 5.15 -6.16 11.38
CA ASP A 114 6.51 -5.93 11.87
C ASP A 114 6.91 -6.95 12.93
N LYS A 115 6.08 -7.15 13.95
CA LYS A 115 6.33 -8.14 15.01
C LYS A 115 6.49 -9.55 14.45
N ILE A 116 5.62 -9.98 13.53
CA ILE A 116 5.72 -11.27 12.85
C ILE A 116 7.06 -11.37 12.09
N CYS A 117 7.40 -10.35 11.29
CA CYS A 117 8.62 -10.35 10.48
C CYS A 117 9.89 -10.40 11.33
N LYS A 118 9.95 -9.66 12.43
CA LYS A 118 11.08 -9.67 13.38
C LYS A 118 11.29 -11.06 13.98
N VAL A 119 10.21 -11.73 14.38
CA VAL A 119 10.27 -13.09 14.94
C VAL A 119 10.67 -14.12 13.89
N PHE A 120 10.07 -14.09 12.71
CA PHE A 120 10.47 -14.99 11.62
C PHE A 120 11.92 -14.77 11.24
N ARG A 121 12.38 -13.54 11.09
CA ARG A 121 13.75 -13.25 10.64
C ARG A 121 14.81 -13.25 11.75
N GLN A 122 14.40 -13.43 13.01
CA GLN A 122 15.26 -13.30 14.20
C GLN A 122 16.11 -12.02 14.18
N ASN A 123 15.50 -10.91 13.76
CA ASN A 123 16.17 -9.64 13.58
C ASN A 123 15.28 -8.53 14.14
N SER A 124 15.81 -7.73 15.06
CA SER A 124 15.08 -6.66 15.74
C SER A 124 14.92 -5.39 14.91
N LYS A 125 15.56 -5.29 13.74
CA LYS A 125 15.35 -4.19 12.80
C LYS A 125 13.90 -4.16 12.30
N PRO A 126 13.37 -2.99 11.88
CA PRO A 126 12.05 -2.89 11.28
C PRO A 126 11.83 -3.97 10.21
N PHE A 127 10.71 -4.69 10.32
CA PHE A 127 10.31 -5.80 9.47
C PHE A 127 11.41 -6.88 9.31
N GLY A 128 12.18 -7.11 10.37
CA GLY A 128 13.30 -8.05 10.33
C GLY A 128 14.44 -7.61 9.40
N GLY A 129 14.51 -6.32 9.05
CA GLY A 129 15.48 -5.74 8.13
C GLY A 129 15.15 -5.99 6.65
N MET A 130 13.87 -6.10 6.29
CA MET A 130 13.45 -6.07 4.88
C MET A 130 13.42 -4.63 4.38
N GLN A 131 13.61 -4.44 3.08
CA GLN A 131 13.18 -3.21 2.44
C GLN A 131 11.66 -3.16 2.37
N ILE A 132 11.06 -2.05 2.75
CA ILE A 132 9.61 -1.85 2.78
C ILE A 132 9.21 -0.81 1.74
N ILE A 133 8.30 -1.20 0.84
CA ILE A 133 7.67 -0.32 -0.13
C ILE A 133 6.18 -0.28 0.20
N LEU A 134 5.74 0.82 0.80
CA LEU A 134 4.32 1.09 1.02
C LEU A 134 3.80 1.91 -0.16
N CYS A 135 2.64 1.55 -0.69
CA CYS A 135 1.99 2.30 -1.75
C CYS A 135 0.53 2.54 -1.39
N GLY A 136 0.06 3.76 -1.63
CA GLY A 136 -1.33 4.11 -1.44
C GLY A 136 -1.52 5.60 -1.24
N ASP A 137 -2.74 5.97 -0.89
CA ASP A 137 -3.19 7.36 -0.92
C ASP A 137 -4.26 7.58 0.15
N PHE A 138 -3.91 8.29 1.22
CA PHE A 138 -4.83 8.49 2.36
C PHE A 138 -6.05 9.33 2.02
N PHE A 139 -6.08 9.99 0.87
CA PHE A 139 -7.26 10.70 0.36
C PHE A 139 -8.27 9.80 -0.38
N GLN A 140 -7.98 8.50 -0.54
CA GLN A 140 -8.91 7.55 -1.13
C GLN A 140 -9.77 6.89 -0.05
N LEU A 141 -9.58 5.59 0.18
CA LEU A 141 -10.36 4.86 1.18
C LEU A 141 -9.55 4.70 2.47
N PRO A 142 -10.12 5.11 3.62
CA PRO A 142 -9.54 4.83 4.92
C PRO A 142 -9.71 3.35 5.30
N PRO A 143 -9.10 2.91 6.42
CA PRO A 143 -9.36 1.59 6.98
C PRO A 143 -10.84 1.42 7.33
N VAL A 144 -11.37 0.21 7.11
CA VAL A 144 -12.76 -0.11 7.44
C VAL A 144 -12.90 -0.18 8.96
N ASN A 145 -13.72 0.71 9.52
CA ASN A 145 -14.06 0.71 10.94
C ASN A 145 -15.49 0.17 11.11
N ARG A 146 -15.66 -0.84 11.97
CA ARG A 146 -16.99 -1.40 12.30
C ARG A 146 -17.69 -0.64 13.40
N ASP A 147 -16.88 0.03 14.22
CA ASP A 147 -17.34 0.86 15.33
C ASP A 147 -17.22 2.34 14.94
N ASN A 148 -18.06 3.20 15.53
CA ASN A 148 -18.02 4.67 15.36
C ASN A 148 -16.78 5.33 16.00
N SER A 149 -15.68 4.60 16.12
CA SER A 149 -14.42 5.11 16.62
C SER A 149 -13.70 5.93 15.55
N GLU A 150 -12.81 6.82 16.01
CA GLU A 150 -11.98 7.64 15.14
C GLU A 150 -11.10 6.74 14.24
N ILE A 151 -11.11 7.04 12.94
CA ILE A 151 -10.30 6.34 11.95
C ILE A 151 -8.83 6.73 12.15
N LYS A 152 -7.97 5.74 12.36
CA LYS A 152 -6.52 5.93 12.45
C LYS A 152 -5.82 5.35 11.23
N PHE A 153 -4.82 6.05 10.72
CA PHE A 153 -4.03 5.64 9.57
C PHE A 153 -2.69 5.03 10.00
N VAL A 154 -2.02 4.35 9.06
CA VAL A 154 -0.77 3.64 9.31
C VAL A 154 0.40 4.53 9.75
N ASP A 155 0.35 5.84 9.49
CA ASP A 155 1.34 6.81 9.96
C ASP A 155 1.32 6.99 11.48
N GLN A 156 0.22 6.59 12.12
CA GLN A 156 0.08 6.54 13.58
C GLN A 156 0.57 5.20 14.18
N SER A 157 1.09 4.27 13.38
CA SER A 157 1.66 3.01 13.88
C SER A 157 2.98 3.26 14.61
N ALA A 158 3.28 2.42 15.61
CA ALA A 158 4.52 2.54 16.37
C ALA A 158 5.76 2.31 15.49
N ILE A 159 5.63 1.50 14.44
CA ILE A 159 6.73 1.18 13.53
C ILE A 159 7.00 2.27 12.48
N TRP A 160 6.04 3.17 12.19
CA TRP A 160 6.16 4.15 11.10
C TRP A 160 7.45 4.97 11.14
N ASN A 161 7.73 5.59 12.29
CA ASN A 161 8.91 6.43 12.47
C ASN A 161 10.23 5.64 12.49
N ASN A 162 10.17 4.36 12.85
CA ASN A 162 11.35 3.49 12.94
C ASN A 162 11.79 2.94 11.57
N MET A 163 10.92 3.00 10.55
CA MET A 163 11.25 2.50 9.21
C MET A 163 12.18 3.41 8.41
N ASP A 164 12.47 4.65 8.86
CA ASP A 164 13.24 5.65 8.09
C ASP A 164 12.72 5.78 6.64
N MET A 165 11.40 5.96 6.50
CA MET A 165 10.76 5.96 5.19
C MET A 165 10.99 7.26 4.44
N LYS A 166 11.36 7.13 3.16
CA LYS A 166 11.33 8.25 2.23
C LYS A 166 9.94 8.37 1.59
N ILE A 167 9.29 9.52 1.78
CA ILE A 167 8.03 9.82 1.09
C ILE A 167 8.33 10.22 -0.35
N CYS A 168 7.76 9.49 -1.31
CA CYS A 168 7.85 9.75 -2.73
C CYS A 168 6.45 10.08 -3.26
N TYR A 169 6.18 11.37 -3.45
CA TYR A 169 4.92 11.85 -4.02
C TYR A 169 5.04 11.99 -5.55
N LEU A 170 4.21 11.25 -6.29
CA LEU A 170 4.12 11.32 -7.75
C LEU A 170 3.16 12.44 -8.17
N ASP A 171 3.68 13.46 -8.85
CA ASP A 171 2.91 14.65 -9.26
C ASP A 171 2.20 14.47 -10.61
N GLU A 172 2.70 13.57 -11.46
CA GLU A 172 2.21 13.41 -12.84
C GLU A 172 0.89 12.63 -12.88
N GLN A 173 -0.10 13.12 -13.62
CA GLN A 173 -1.36 12.44 -13.89
C GLN A 173 -1.33 11.74 -15.25
N HIS A 174 -1.57 10.42 -15.26
CA HIS A 174 -1.45 9.59 -16.47
C HIS A 174 -2.77 8.94 -16.91
N ARG A 175 -3.78 8.87 -16.03
CA ARG A 175 -5.05 8.14 -16.29
C ARG A 175 -6.08 8.94 -17.08
N GLN A 176 -6.13 10.26 -16.90
CA GLN A 176 -7.07 11.13 -17.61
C GLN A 176 -6.30 11.97 -18.64
N LYS A 177 -6.84 12.03 -19.87
CA LYS A 177 -6.36 12.96 -20.92
C LYS A 177 -7.20 14.23 -20.99
N ASP A 178 -8.32 14.28 -20.27
CA ASP A 178 -9.28 15.38 -20.26
C ASP A 178 -9.08 16.24 -19.01
N ASP A 179 -8.67 17.48 -19.22
CA ASP A 179 -8.41 18.46 -18.16
C ASP A 179 -9.65 18.68 -17.28
N LYS A 180 -10.85 18.57 -17.86
CA LYS A 180 -12.11 18.82 -17.14
C LYS A 180 -12.42 17.72 -16.13
N ILE A 181 -12.27 16.46 -16.52
CA ILE A 181 -12.45 15.31 -15.60
C ILE A 181 -11.38 15.32 -14.51
N THR A 182 -10.14 15.67 -14.88
CA THR A 182 -9.03 15.77 -13.93
C THR A 182 -9.32 16.81 -12.86
N GLN A 183 -9.85 17.98 -13.26
CA GLN A 183 -10.25 19.04 -12.33
C GLN A 183 -11.37 18.58 -11.39
N ILE A 184 -12.43 17.95 -11.91
CA ILE A 184 -13.54 17.42 -11.09
C ILE A 184 -13.01 16.46 -10.01
N LEU A 185 -12.13 15.53 -10.37
CA LEU A 185 -11.61 14.53 -9.44
C LEU A 185 -10.68 15.14 -8.39
N ASN A 186 -9.89 16.15 -8.75
CA ASN A 186 -9.05 16.88 -7.81
C ASN A 186 -9.86 17.75 -6.84
N ASP A 187 -10.94 18.37 -7.32
CA ASP A 187 -11.87 19.12 -6.47
C ASP A 187 -12.53 18.21 -5.43
N ILE A 188 -12.99 17.01 -5.85
CA ILE A 188 -13.53 15.99 -4.93
C ILE A 188 -12.47 15.55 -3.91
N ARG A 189 -11.26 15.21 -4.38
CA ARG A 189 -10.14 14.77 -3.53
C ARG A 189 -9.78 15.81 -2.46
N THR A 190 -9.83 17.08 -2.81
CA THR A 190 -9.42 18.19 -1.93
C THR A 190 -10.57 18.84 -1.17
N ASN A 191 -11.78 18.30 -1.31
CA ASN A 191 -13.01 18.85 -0.73
C ASN A 191 -13.28 20.31 -1.13
N LYS A 192 -13.02 20.65 -2.40
CA LYS A 192 -13.22 21.99 -3.01
C LYS A 192 -14.31 21.99 -4.09
N THR A 193 -15.24 21.04 -4.02
CA THR A 193 -16.34 20.91 -4.98
C THR A 193 -17.26 22.13 -4.95
N GLY A 194 -17.58 22.68 -6.12
CA GLY A 194 -18.51 23.79 -6.29
C GLY A 194 -19.59 23.49 -7.34
N GLU A 195 -20.39 24.51 -7.68
CA GLU A 195 -21.45 24.36 -8.69
C GLU A 195 -20.87 23.99 -10.07
N HIS A 196 -19.66 24.45 -10.40
CA HIS A 196 -18.95 24.07 -11.63
C HIS A 196 -18.67 22.56 -11.68
N THR A 197 -18.26 21.95 -10.55
CA THR A 197 -18.04 20.51 -10.42
C THR A 197 -19.35 19.73 -10.56
N LEU A 198 -20.43 20.22 -9.91
CA LEU A 198 -21.74 19.56 -9.90
C LEU A 198 -22.43 19.59 -11.26
N GLN A 199 -22.34 20.69 -12.00
CA GLN A 199 -22.94 20.81 -13.33
C GLN A 199 -22.43 19.73 -14.28
N ASP A 200 -21.12 19.48 -14.31
CA ASP A 200 -20.52 18.46 -15.17
C ASP A 200 -20.93 17.04 -14.76
N LEU A 201 -21.05 16.76 -13.45
CA LEU A 201 -21.53 15.48 -12.95
C LEU A 201 -23.02 15.25 -13.28
N ARG A 202 -23.86 16.29 -13.16
CA ARG A 202 -25.30 16.21 -13.48
C ARG A 202 -25.55 15.86 -14.95
N GLN A 203 -24.68 16.26 -15.88
CA GLN A 203 -24.79 15.86 -17.29
C GLN A 203 -24.66 14.34 -17.51
N ARG A 204 -24.16 13.59 -16.53
CA ARG A 204 -24.07 12.12 -16.58
C ARG A 204 -25.26 11.43 -15.91
N TYR A 205 -26.14 12.16 -15.21
CA TYR A 205 -27.32 11.60 -14.55
C TYR A 205 -28.33 11.09 -15.59
N ASN A 206 -28.77 9.83 -15.45
CA ASN A 206 -29.66 9.13 -16.39
C ASN A 206 -29.19 9.07 -17.86
N LYS A 207 -27.90 9.33 -18.12
CA LYS A 207 -27.36 9.21 -19.47
C LYS A 207 -27.18 7.73 -19.81
N GLN A 208 -27.66 7.30 -20.98
CA GLN A 208 -27.44 5.94 -21.46
C GLN A 208 -25.94 5.69 -21.66
N ILE A 209 -25.44 4.57 -21.14
CA ILE A 209 -24.06 4.13 -21.35
C ILE A 209 -23.99 3.55 -22.77
N THR A 210 -23.42 4.30 -23.69
CA THR A 210 -23.03 3.79 -25.00
C THR A 210 -21.68 3.09 -24.85
N GLY A 211 -21.68 1.76 -24.99
CA GLY A 211 -20.47 0.94 -25.03
C GLY A 211 -19.80 0.93 -26.39
#